data_AF-A0A1H5NI38-F1
#
_entry.id   AF-A0A1H5NI38-F1
#
_cell.length_a   1.000
_cell.length_b   1.000
_cell.length_c   1.000
_cell.angle_alpha   90.00
_cell.angle_beta   90.00
_cell.angle_gamma   90.00
#
_symmetry.space_group_name_H-M   'P 1'
#
loop_
_entity.id
_entity.type
_entity.pdbx_description
1 polymer ?
#
loop_
_entity_poly.entity_id
_entity_poly.type
_entity_poly.pdbx_seq_one_letter_code
_entity_poly.pdbx_strand_id
1 'polypeptide(L)'
;MKMIFNTLLVAALASAAFGLAVPSSAGAQQPGQAFHDSYELTPVLVHDHVHSDPDGIWTPSDFDPKLGGMIYVARLDTPKGQWILSENTGASCGLNSVCSFKLMLRKPDGTLIEKVGGEALVGAMAFLTRDFKTLITDDNGPVQHGIQ
;
A
#
# COMPACT_ATOMS: atom_id res chain seq x y z
N MET A 1 3.08 69.65 -36.88
CA MET A 1 3.14 68.46 -37.75
C MET A 1 1.89 67.65 -37.46
N LYS A 2 1.06 67.43 -38.50
CA LYS A 2 -0.21 66.65 -38.44
C LYS A 2 0.06 65.21 -38.03
N MET A 3 -0.79 64.65 -37.17
CA MET A 3 -1.25 63.27 -37.33
C MET A 3 -2.66 63.12 -36.77
N ILE A 4 -3.57 62.75 -37.67
CA ILE A 4 -4.96 62.38 -37.47
C ILE A 4 -4.97 60.87 -37.29
N PHE A 5 -5.72 60.30 -36.34
CA PHE A 5 -6.32 58.97 -36.53
C PHE A 5 -7.65 58.84 -35.76
N ASN A 6 -8.71 58.65 -36.55
CA ASN A 6 -10.03 58.11 -36.21
C ASN A 6 -9.92 56.64 -35.81
N THR A 7 -10.69 56.17 -34.82
CA THR A 7 -11.49 54.91 -34.82
C THR A 7 -12.12 54.75 -33.43
N LEU A 8 -13.45 54.93 -33.30
CA LEU A 8 -14.51 53.90 -33.38
C LEU A 8 -14.63 52.99 -32.15
N LEU A 9 -15.70 53.28 -31.42
CA LEU A 9 -16.55 52.42 -30.59
C LEU A 9 -16.64 50.95 -31.12
N VAL A 10 -16.71 49.96 -30.21
CA VAL A 10 -17.80 48.94 -30.13
C VAL A 10 -17.41 47.72 -29.27
N ALA A 11 -18.41 47.30 -28.48
CA ALA A 11 -18.73 45.98 -27.90
C ALA A 11 -17.85 45.37 -26.79
N ALA A 12 -18.39 45.44 -25.58
CA ALA A 12 -18.25 44.41 -24.56
C ALA A 12 -18.95 43.12 -25.02
N LEU A 13 -18.21 42.02 -25.11
CA LEU A 13 -18.76 40.67 -25.22
C LEU A 13 -18.64 39.99 -23.85
N ALA A 14 -19.80 39.74 -23.23
CA ALA A 14 -19.92 38.96 -22.02
C ALA A 14 -19.55 37.50 -22.33
N SER A 15 -18.42 37.04 -21.79
CA SER A 15 -18.06 35.62 -21.81
C SER A 15 -18.82 34.90 -20.70
N ALA A 16 -19.94 34.26 -21.04
CA ALA A 16 -20.51 33.21 -20.21
C ALA A 16 -19.63 31.96 -20.35
N ALA A 17 -18.62 31.84 -19.49
CA ALA A 17 -17.86 30.60 -19.35
C ALA A 17 -18.72 29.60 -18.58
N PHE A 18 -19.30 28.63 -19.30
CA PHE A 18 -19.79 27.40 -18.69
C PHE A 18 -18.58 26.65 -18.13
N GLY A 19 -18.36 26.82 -16.82
CA GLY A 19 -17.42 26.02 -16.06
C GLY A 19 -17.91 24.58 -16.02
N LEU A 20 -17.38 23.73 -16.90
CA LEU A 20 -17.35 22.30 -16.68
C LEU A 20 -16.44 22.06 -15.47
N ALA A 21 -17.05 21.96 -14.30
CA ALA A 21 -16.39 21.40 -13.13
C ALA A 21 -16.12 19.92 -13.42
N VAL A 22 -14.97 19.62 -14.01
CA VAL A 22 -14.39 18.29 -13.95
C VAL A 22 -14.04 18.10 -12.48
N PRO A 23 -14.58 17.10 -11.76
CA PRO A 23 -14.05 16.75 -10.45
C PRO A 23 -12.63 16.21 -10.67
N SER A 24 -11.64 17.09 -10.56
CA SER A 24 -10.24 16.73 -10.50
C SER A 24 -9.98 15.90 -9.25
N SER A 25 -9.08 14.93 -9.44
CA SER A 25 -8.19 14.34 -8.44
C SER A 25 -8.79 13.30 -7.49
N ALA A 26 -8.88 12.06 -7.96
CA ALA A 26 -8.24 10.98 -7.20
C ALA A 26 -6.72 11.29 -7.20
N GLY A 27 -6.27 12.05 -6.20
CA GLY A 27 -4.85 12.32 -6.02
C GLY A 27 -4.16 11.00 -5.75
N ALA A 28 -3.34 10.53 -6.70
CA ALA A 28 -2.34 9.52 -6.41
C ALA A 28 -1.43 10.09 -5.31
N GLN A 29 -1.60 9.62 -4.08
CA GLN A 29 -0.72 10.00 -2.99
C GLN A 29 0.68 9.48 -3.30
N GLN A 30 1.67 10.36 -3.21
CA GLN A 30 3.04 10.02 -3.57
C GLN A 30 3.66 9.08 -2.51
N PRO A 31 4.59 8.20 -2.91
CA PRO A 31 5.38 7.40 -1.98
C PRO A 31 6.05 8.31 -0.93
N GLY A 32 5.89 8.00 0.35
CA GLY A 32 6.46 8.77 1.47
C GLY A 32 5.52 9.77 2.16
N GLN A 33 4.24 9.86 1.76
CA GLN A 33 3.25 10.51 2.62
C GLN A 33 2.99 9.62 3.85
N ALA A 34 3.34 10.12 5.03
CA ALA A 34 2.84 9.57 6.28
C ALA A 34 1.31 9.58 6.24
N PHE A 35 0.68 8.41 6.30
CA PHE A 35 -0.76 8.33 6.42
C PHE A 35 -1.11 8.77 7.85
N HIS A 36 -1.54 10.03 8.00
CA HIS A 36 -1.70 10.76 9.26
C HIS A 36 -2.58 10.09 10.33
N ASP A 37 -3.17 8.93 10.05
CA ASP A 37 -3.95 8.11 10.98
C ASP A 37 -3.69 6.60 10.76
N SER A 38 -2.42 6.21 10.77
CA SER A 38 -2.01 4.82 10.57
C SER A 38 -0.92 4.38 11.55
N TYR A 39 -0.79 3.06 11.68
CA TYR A 39 0.34 2.39 12.29
C TYR A 39 1.34 2.03 11.20
N GLU A 40 2.60 2.39 11.42
CA GLU A 40 3.71 1.95 10.59
C GLU A 40 4.06 0.49 10.89
N LEU A 41 4.19 -0.30 9.84
CA LEU A 41 4.62 -1.69 9.88
C LEU A 41 5.87 -1.80 9.04
N THR A 42 7.00 -2.09 9.68
CA THR A 42 8.31 -2.22 9.01
C THR A 42 8.78 -3.67 9.13
N PRO A 43 8.58 -4.50 8.09
CA PRO A 43 8.94 -5.91 8.13
C PRO A 43 10.45 -6.08 8.27
N VAL A 44 10.87 -6.95 9.18
CA VAL A 44 12.27 -7.33 9.36
C VAL A 44 12.43 -8.82 9.09
N LEU A 45 13.57 -9.21 8.53
CA LEU A 45 13.89 -10.62 8.29
C LEU A 45 13.93 -11.35 9.63
N VAL A 46 13.07 -12.35 9.81
CA VAL A 46 13.00 -13.18 11.03
C VAL A 46 13.37 -14.64 10.77
N HIS A 47 13.16 -15.13 9.55
CA HIS A 47 13.53 -16.47 9.14
C HIS A 47 14.21 -16.44 7.78
N ASP A 48 15.30 -17.17 7.65
CA ASP A 48 16.14 -17.21 6.45
C ASP A 48 16.33 -18.67 6.00
N HIS A 49 16.28 -18.91 4.69
CA HIS A 49 16.39 -20.23 4.05
C HIS A 49 15.46 -21.32 4.64
N VAL A 50 14.23 -20.96 5.00
CA VAL A 50 13.25 -21.92 5.55
C VAL A 50 12.43 -22.60 4.45
N HIS A 51 12.08 -23.85 4.67
CA HIS A 51 11.23 -24.66 3.77
C HIS A 51 9.83 -24.92 4.35
N SER A 52 9.56 -24.32 5.51
CA SER A 52 8.30 -24.38 6.23
C SER A 52 8.22 -23.16 7.15
N ASP A 53 7.05 -22.56 7.27
CA ASP A 53 6.86 -21.40 8.14
C ASP A 53 6.75 -21.80 9.62
N PRO A 54 7.66 -21.35 10.49
CA PRO A 54 7.56 -21.57 11.93
C PRO A 54 6.33 -20.94 12.59
N ASP A 55 5.77 -19.88 11.99
CA ASP A 55 4.60 -19.16 12.49
C ASP A 55 3.27 -19.71 11.93
N GLY A 56 3.32 -20.61 10.95
CA GLY A 56 2.15 -21.27 10.35
C GLY A 56 1.24 -20.37 9.50
N ILE A 57 1.77 -19.23 9.01
CA ILE A 57 1.07 -18.29 8.11
C ILE A 57 1.19 -18.75 6.65
N TRP A 58 2.37 -19.25 6.27
CA TRP A 58 2.67 -19.78 4.96
C TRP A 58 2.64 -21.31 4.95
N THR A 59 2.23 -21.84 3.81
CA THR A 59 2.17 -23.27 3.53
C THR A 59 3.48 -23.73 2.87
N PRO A 60 3.83 -25.02 2.93
CA PRO A 60 5.04 -25.54 2.28
C PRO A 60 5.15 -25.24 0.78
N SER A 61 4.01 -25.08 0.07
CA SER A 61 4.00 -24.73 -1.35
C SER A 61 4.41 -23.28 -1.65
N ASP A 62 4.46 -22.42 -0.64
CA ASP A 62 4.87 -21.01 -0.80
C ASP A 62 6.41 -20.87 -0.85
N PHE A 63 7.14 -21.95 -0.56
CA PHE A 63 8.61 -21.97 -0.51
C PHE A 63 9.21 -22.65 -1.74
N ASP A 64 10.37 -22.17 -2.21
CA ASP A 64 11.13 -22.90 -3.22
C ASP A 64 11.68 -24.19 -2.58
N PRO A 65 11.46 -25.38 -3.18
CA PRO A 65 11.87 -26.64 -2.57
C PRO A 65 13.40 -26.87 -2.56
N LYS A 66 14.17 -26.07 -3.29
CA LYS A 66 15.63 -26.15 -3.37
C LYS A 66 16.33 -25.03 -2.61
N LEU A 67 15.77 -23.83 -2.67
CA LEU A 67 16.35 -22.61 -2.10
C LEU A 67 15.71 -22.20 -0.76
N GLY A 68 14.52 -22.72 -0.47
CA GLY A 68 13.68 -22.28 0.64
C GLY A 68 13.04 -20.91 0.36
N GLY A 69 12.80 -20.15 1.41
CA GLY A 69 12.38 -18.76 1.33
C GLY A 69 12.80 -18.00 2.58
N MET A 70 12.69 -16.69 2.50
CA MET A 70 12.90 -15.79 3.63
C MET A 70 11.55 -15.25 4.09
N ILE A 71 11.38 -15.09 5.39
CA ILE A 71 10.16 -14.54 5.99
C ILE A 71 10.52 -13.24 6.69
N TYR A 72 9.87 -12.18 6.25
CA TYR A 72 9.93 -10.87 6.88
C TYR A 72 8.65 -10.64 7.66
N VAL A 73 8.76 -10.04 8.86
CA VAL A 73 7.62 -9.83 9.74
C VAL A 73 7.66 -8.46 10.40
N ALA A 74 6.52 -7.77 10.39
CA ALA A 74 6.22 -6.66 11.29
C ALA A 74 5.08 -7.06 12.23
N ARG A 75 5.13 -6.61 13.49
CA ARG A 75 4.11 -6.91 14.50
C ARG A 75 3.58 -5.63 15.15
N LEU A 76 2.29 -5.62 15.43
CA LEU A 76 1.62 -4.55 16.17
C LEU A 76 0.65 -5.17 17.19
N ASP A 77 0.91 -4.96 18.47
CA ASP A 77 0.02 -5.42 19.54
C ASP A 77 -1.11 -4.42 19.79
N THR A 78 -2.34 -4.94 19.90
CA THR A 78 -3.55 -4.17 20.19
C THR A 78 -4.41 -4.90 21.23
N PRO A 79 -5.39 -4.24 21.86
CA PRO A 79 -6.33 -4.92 22.76
C PRO A 79 -7.12 -6.07 22.11
N LYS A 80 -7.23 -6.09 20.77
CA LYS A 80 -7.94 -7.13 20.01
C LYS A 80 -7.06 -8.32 19.62
N GLY A 81 -5.76 -8.26 19.90
CA GLY A 81 -4.77 -9.22 19.46
C GLY A 81 -3.59 -8.57 18.75
N GLN A 82 -2.72 -9.41 18.19
CA GLN A 82 -1.52 -8.99 17.49
C GLN A 82 -1.76 -9.01 15.97
N TRP A 83 -1.54 -7.87 15.33
CA TRP A 83 -1.45 -7.80 13.87
C TRP A 83 -0.05 -8.21 13.44
N ILE A 84 0.01 -9.04 12.39
CA ILE A 84 1.25 -9.60 11.85
C ILE A 84 1.21 -9.36 10.34
N LEU A 85 2.05 -8.47 9.85
CA LEU A 85 2.35 -8.39 8.42
C LEU A 85 3.51 -9.33 8.16
N SER A 86 3.29 -10.37 7.35
CA SER A 86 4.31 -11.33 6.95
C SER A 86 4.50 -11.28 5.45
N GLU A 87 5.75 -11.35 4.99
CA GLU A 87 6.13 -11.38 3.59
C GLU A 87 7.02 -12.59 3.34
N ASN A 88 6.89 -13.21 2.17
CA ASN A 88 7.63 -14.41 1.80
C ASN A 88 8.34 -14.22 0.46
N THR A 89 9.67 -14.39 0.44
CA THR A 89 10.50 -14.27 -0.78
C THR A 89 10.73 -15.59 -1.53
N GLY A 90 9.90 -16.59 -1.26
CA GLY A 90 10.01 -17.95 -1.78
C GLY A 90 9.58 -18.08 -3.25
N ALA A 91 8.87 -19.16 -3.56
CA ALA A 91 8.62 -19.59 -4.94
C ALA A 91 7.83 -18.58 -5.80
N SER A 92 7.04 -17.72 -5.15
CA SER A 92 6.16 -16.74 -5.81
C SER A 92 6.76 -15.34 -5.94
N CYS A 93 7.99 -15.09 -5.46
CA CYS A 93 8.53 -13.74 -5.53
C CYS A 93 9.00 -13.37 -6.95
N GLY A 94 8.52 -12.23 -7.45
CA GLY A 94 8.89 -11.68 -8.75
C GLY A 94 10.32 -11.12 -8.79
N LEU A 95 10.87 -11.01 -10.01
CA LEU A 95 12.23 -10.50 -10.26
C LEU A 95 12.45 -9.04 -9.80
N ASN A 96 11.37 -8.29 -9.60
CA ASN A 96 11.36 -6.89 -9.14
C ASN A 96 11.25 -6.76 -7.61
N SER A 97 11.51 -7.84 -6.85
CA SER A 97 11.35 -7.87 -5.38
C SER A 97 9.91 -7.63 -4.90
N VAL A 98 8.94 -7.74 -5.81
CA VAL A 98 7.51 -7.77 -5.46
C VAL A 98 7.19 -9.21 -5.11
N CYS A 99 6.90 -9.45 -3.83
CA CYS A 99 6.64 -10.78 -3.29
C CYS A 99 5.26 -10.84 -2.64
N SER A 100 4.80 -12.05 -2.36
CA SER A 100 3.54 -12.26 -1.64
C SER A 100 3.65 -11.77 -0.19
N PHE A 101 2.61 -11.09 0.28
CA PHE A 101 2.43 -10.74 1.69
C PHE A 101 1.08 -11.24 2.21
N LYS A 102 0.99 -11.39 3.53
CA LYS A 102 -0.25 -11.64 4.27
C LYS A 102 -0.28 -10.76 5.51
N LEU A 103 -1.41 -10.10 5.71
CA LEU A 103 -1.75 -9.47 6.98
C LEU A 103 -2.64 -10.42 7.78
N MET A 104 -2.18 -10.79 8.96
CA MET A 104 -2.86 -11.70 9.86
C MET A 104 -3.24 -10.97 11.15
N LEU A 105 -4.37 -11.36 11.74
CA LEU A 105 -4.71 -11.04 13.12
C LEU A 105 -4.60 -12.32 13.97
N ARG A 106 -3.63 -12.34 14.88
CA ARG A 106 -3.53 -13.35 15.95
C ARG A 106 -4.39 -12.89 17.12
N LYS A 107 -5.53 -13.55 17.31
CA LYS A 107 -6.43 -13.31 18.45
C LYS A 107 -5.76 -13.70 19.78
N PRO A 108 -6.26 -13.20 20.93
CA PRO A 108 -5.74 -13.57 22.25
C PRO A 108 -5.81 -15.07 22.57
N ASP A 109 -6.73 -15.79 21.93
CA ASP A 109 -6.86 -17.26 22.04
C ASP A 109 -5.84 -18.04 21.18
N GLY A 110 -4.96 -17.33 20.46
CA GLY A 110 -3.95 -17.91 19.57
C GLY A 110 -4.42 -18.13 18.14
N THR A 111 -5.71 -17.96 17.83
CA THR A 111 -6.24 -18.15 16.47
C THR A 111 -5.64 -17.14 15.50
N LEU A 112 -5.08 -17.61 14.39
CA LEU A 112 -4.65 -16.78 13.27
C LEU A 112 -5.77 -16.62 12.26
N ILE A 113 -6.07 -15.39 11.88
CA ILE A 113 -7.06 -15.06 10.85
C ILE A 113 -6.37 -14.21 9.79
N GLU A 114 -6.38 -14.68 8.55
CA GLU A 114 -5.96 -13.88 7.41
C GLU A 114 -6.96 -12.75 7.18
N LYS A 115 -6.44 -11.53 7.08
CA LYS A 115 -7.21 -10.29 6.97
C LYS A 115 -7.14 -9.70 5.58
N VAL A 116 -5.96 -9.80 4.97
CA VAL A 116 -5.75 -9.54 3.55
C VAL A 116 -4.44 -10.18 3.11
N GLY A 117 -4.32 -10.51 1.83
CA GLY A 117 -3.08 -10.92 1.19
C GLY A 117 -2.97 -10.29 -0.19
N GLY A 118 -1.75 -10.25 -0.72
CA GLY A 118 -1.48 -9.63 -2.01
C GLY A 118 0.00 -9.67 -2.33
N GLU A 119 0.44 -8.76 -3.19
CA GLU A 119 1.83 -8.59 -3.59
C GLU A 119 2.31 -7.18 -3.23
N ALA A 120 3.55 -7.07 -2.77
CA ALA A 120 4.19 -5.81 -2.42
C ALA A 120 5.72 -5.95 -2.50
N LEU A 121 6.43 -4.82 -2.56
CA LEU A 121 7.88 -4.76 -2.41
C LEU A 121 8.27 -5.32 -1.05
N VAL A 122 9.08 -6.38 -1.04
CA VAL A 122 9.53 -6.99 0.21
C VAL A 122 10.38 -6.03 1.05
N GLY A 123 10.17 -6.06 2.36
CA GLY A 123 10.84 -5.20 3.33
C GLY A 123 10.43 -3.74 3.22
N ALA A 124 9.51 -3.38 2.31
CA ALA A 124 8.98 -2.03 2.24
C ALA A 124 8.08 -1.76 3.45
N MET A 125 8.05 -0.50 3.84
CA MET A 125 7.17 -0.03 4.89
C MET A 125 5.71 -0.12 4.43
N ALA A 126 4.85 -0.62 5.31
CA ALA A 126 3.42 -0.64 5.11
C ALA A 126 2.71 0.18 6.21
N PHE A 127 1.47 0.58 5.93
CA PHE A 127 0.67 1.39 6.84
C PHE A 127 -0.70 0.76 7.05
N LEU A 128 -1.01 0.43 8.30
CA LEU A 128 -2.32 -0.08 8.70
C LEU A 128 -3.15 1.07 9.27
N THR A 129 -4.29 1.40 8.68
CA THR A 129 -5.14 2.48 9.18
C THR A 129 -5.61 2.21 10.60
N ARG A 130 -5.80 3.27 11.40
CA ARG A 130 -6.18 3.14 12.82
C ARG A 130 -7.53 2.44 13.04
N ASP A 131 -8.42 2.51 12.05
CA ASP A 131 -9.70 1.79 12.07
C ASP A 131 -9.59 0.31 11.65
N PHE A 132 -8.39 -0.13 11.27
CA PHE A 132 -8.04 -1.48 10.84
C PHE A 132 -8.83 -1.97 9.61
N LYS A 133 -9.23 -1.05 8.73
CA LYS A 133 -9.98 -1.38 7.50
C LYS A 133 -9.13 -1.38 6.24
N THR A 134 -7.99 -0.71 6.26
CA THR A 134 -7.14 -0.57 5.08
C THR A 134 -5.69 -0.83 5.46
N LEU A 135 -5.03 -1.70 4.68
CA LEU A 135 -3.58 -1.80 4.64
C LEU A 135 -3.08 -1.08 3.40
N ILE A 136 -2.01 -0.32 3.54
CA ILE A 136 -1.35 0.37 2.43
C ILE A 136 0.06 -0.17 2.30
N THR A 137 0.39 -0.73 1.15
CA THR A 137 1.72 -1.28 0.84
C THR A 137 2.37 -0.49 -0.30
N ASP A 138 3.62 -0.80 -0.63
CA ASP A 138 4.30 -0.25 -1.79
C ASP A 138 4.48 -1.35 -2.85
N ASP A 139 4.01 -1.11 -4.07
CA ASP A 139 4.38 -1.84 -5.28
C ASP A 139 4.72 -0.84 -6.38
N ASN A 140 5.92 -0.23 -6.26
CA ASN A 140 6.36 0.86 -7.13
C ASN A 140 5.42 2.08 -7.04
N GLY A 141 4.81 2.28 -5.88
CA GLY A 141 3.73 3.20 -5.60
C GLY A 141 2.80 2.67 -4.50
N PRO A 142 2.09 3.54 -3.75
CA PRO A 142 1.22 3.10 -2.69
C PRO A 142 -0.02 2.37 -3.24
N VAL A 143 -0.29 1.18 -2.71
CA VAL A 143 -1.44 0.33 -3.04
C VAL A 143 -2.30 0.12 -1.80
N GLN A 144 -3.61 0.36 -1.90
CA GLN A 144 -4.55 0.16 -0.80
C GLN A 144 -5.24 -1.20 -0.90
N HIS A 145 -5.32 -1.89 0.23
CA HIS A 145 -5.94 -3.20 0.38
C HIS A 145 -7.04 -3.14 1.44
N GLY A 146 -8.26 -3.48 1.06
CA GLY A 146 -9.38 -3.57 2.00
C GLY A 146 -9.27 -4.81 2.89
N ILE A 147 -9.47 -4.64 4.19
CA ILE A 147 -9.40 -5.70 5.20
C ILE A 147 -10.79 -6.28 5.46
N GLN A 148 -10.89 -7.62 5.51
CA GLN A 148 -12.13 -8.37 5.78
C GLN A 148 -12.25 -8.85 7.23
#